data_AF-A0A7R7E1V7-F1
#
_entry.id   AF-A0A7R7E1V7-F1
#
_cell.length_a   1.000
_cell.length_b   1.000
_cell.length_c   1.000
_cell.angle_alpha   90.00
_cell.angle_beta   90.00
_cell.angle_gamma   90.00
#
_symmetry.space_group_name_H-M   'P 1'
#
loop_
_entity.id
_entity.type
_entity.pdbx_description
1 polymer ?
#
loop_
_entity_poly.entity_id
_entity_poly.type
_entity_poly.pdbx_seq_one_letter_code
_entity_poly.pdbx_strand_id
1 'polypeptide(L)'
;MAVQDGSYERLRAAGCANEVAYVQACLRLFFTPRAKITDGPADLPALTVSAAPISAAPVSAANVADIARLNKVAVFLLKALKHAPADAVPAELAGWLDGYRRRTMSMNAACIGDSIAIDRALRESGVDFVFLKGPLQQHLLYGDHFMKPSGDVDILVSPARFGQAREALRAIGYEVAGKSRSVWWIRFLGEQHMVREDGARASTVDLHHRLQQPGSPSPRDIDGFLRRKREVEVAGAAMPVISAADTLLLSSISVAKAFFNREPCAGYVCDIRASAGRLNEAEQQRVLDHAAGQGLADTLLLGLRAADVLLGATGTLLSERATRILARIDNADLFHMVMAPWLASLRWPQRRHVLWELCGREPVRYLAEAGWAASADLSRRIFERPATIGPAQGEMIKIMGGAANHASER
;
A
#
# COMPACT_ATOMS: atom_id res chain seq x y z
N MET A 1 -11.60 -4.17 -11.98
CA MET A 1 -11.12 -3.33 -13.11
C MET A 1 -10.65 -2.04 -12.49
N ALA A 2 -9.38 -1.67 -12.65
CA ALA A 2 -8.97 -0.33 -12.28
C ALA A 2 -9.85 0.63 -13.10
N VAL A 3 -10.70 1.41 -12.42
CA VAL A 3 -11.24 2.62 -13.04
C VAL A 3 -10.01 3.35 -13.54
N GLN A 4 -9.88 3.50 -14.86
CA GLN A 4 -8.89 4.39 -15.46
C GLN A 4 -9.31 5.80 -15.07
N ASP A 5 -9.00 6.13 -13.83
CA ASP A 5 -9.07 7.46 -13.33
C ASP A 5 -8.05 8.27 -14.16
N GLY A 6 -8.56 9.17 -15.00
CA GLY A 6 -7.76 10.04 -15.88
C GLY A 6 -6.76 10.92 -15.13
N SER A 7 -6.66 10.80 -13.80
CA SER A 7 -5.64 11.40 -12.95
C SER A 7 -4.22 11.25 -13.49
N TYR A 8 -3.80 10.08 -13.98
CA TYR A 8 -2.44 9.94 -14.53
C TYR A 8 -2.22 10.81 -15.78
N GLU A 9 -3.23 10.91 -16.63
CA GLU A 9 -3.16 11.74 -17.84
C GLU A 9 -3.18 13.22 -17.48
N ARG A 10 -4.06 13.63 -16.56
CA ARG A 10 -4.11 15.00 -16.03
C ARG A 10 -2.79 15.41 -15.37
N LEU A 11 -2.26 14.58 -14.46
CA LEU A 11 -1.02 14.86 -13.74
C LEU A 11 0.21 14.88 -14.67
N ARG A 12 0.20 14.05 -15.73
CA ARG A 12 1.24 14.06 -16.75
C ARG A 12 1.19 15.34 -17.60
N ALA A 13 -0.01 15.77 -18.00
CA ALA A 13 -0.19 16.99 -18.78
C ALA A 13 0.13 18.27 -17.99
N ALA A 14 -0.14 18.27 -16.68
CA ALA A 14 0.02 19.44 -15.82
C ALA A 14 1.48 19.76 -15.44
N GLY A 15 2.43 18.84 -15.60
CA GLY A 15 3.83 19.09 -15.19
C GLY A 15 3.98 19.31 -13.68
N CYS A 16 3.46 18.39 -12.87
CA CYS A 16 3.27 18.51 -11.42
C CYS A 16 4.54 18.42 -10.52
N ALA A 17 5.70 18.92 -10.98
CA ALA A 17 6.96 18.81 -10.23
C ALA A 17 6.91 19.54 -8.87
N ASN A 18 6.32 20.74 -8.83
CA ASN A 18 6.17 21.52 -7.60
C ASN A 18 5.23 20.84 -6.61
N GLU A 19 4.11 20.27 -7.07
CA GLU A 19 3.17 19.56 -6.21
C GLU A 19 3.75 18.25 -5.67
N VAL A 20 4.52 17.53 -6.48
CA VAL A 20 5.26 16.34 -6.02
C VAL A 20 6.25 16.73 -4.91
N ALA A 21 7.01 17.83 -5.09
CA ALA A 21 7.92 18.34 -4.08
C ALA A 21 7.19 18.82 -2.80
N TYR A 22 6.04 19.48 -2.95
CA TYR A 22 5.18 19.90 -1.83
C TYR A 22 4.70 18.71 -1.00
N VAL A 23 4.20 17.66 -1.66
CA VAL A 23 3.75 16.43 -0.98
C VAL A 23 4.94 15.75 -0.26
N GLN A 24 6.11 15.68 -0.90
CA GLN A 24 7.32 15.16 -0.25
C GLN A 24 7.72 15.99 0.98
N ALA A 25 7.69 17.32 0.90
CA ALA A 25 8.02 18.19 2.03
C ALA A 25 7.08 17.95 3.22
N CYS A 26 5.77 17.81 2.97
CA CYS A 26 4.80 17.47 4.00
C CYS A 26 5.09 16.10 4.65
N LEU A 27 5.47 15.09 3.85
CA LEU A 27 5.83 13.78 4.39
C LEU A 27 7.11 13.84 5.25
N ARG A 28 8.14 14.56 4.79
CA ARG A 28 9.36 14.77 5.58
C ARG A 28 9.05 15.50 6.89
N LEU A 29 8.20 16.52 6.85
CA LEU A 29 7.76 17.23 8.06
C LEU A 29 7.04 16.29 9.04
N PHE A 30 6.19 15.39 8.55
CA PHE A 30 5.51 14.39 9.39
C PHE A 30 6.51 13.44 10.09
N PHE A 31 7.53 12.97 9.37
CA PHE A 31 8.52 12.01 9.89
C PHE A 31 9.72 12.66 10.60
N THR A 32 9.80 13.99 10.63
CA THR A 32 10.83 14.70 11.39
C THR A 32 10.55 14.54 12.88
N PRO A 33 11.53 14.08 13.70
CA PRO A 33 11.33 13.98 15.14
C PRO A 33 10.97 15.36 15.71
N ARG A 34 9.79 15.49 16.33
CA ARG A 34 9.52 16.64 17.17
C ARG A 34 10.39 16.49 18.41
N ALA A 35 11.31 17.43 18.63
CA ALA A 35 11.98 17.54 19.92
C ALA A 35 10.90 17.49 21.00
N LYS A 36 11.07 16.60 21.99
CA LYS A 36 10.19 16.53 23.15
C LYS A 36 10.16 17.94 23.76
N ILE A 37 9.05 18.65 23.63
CA ILE A 37 8.75 19.80 24.48
C ILE A 37 8.50 19.18 25.85
N THR A 38 9.55 19.09 26.66
CA THR A 38 9.43 18.77 28.07
C THR A 38 8.83 19.97 28.76
N ASP A 39 7.71 19.78 29.45
CA ASP A 39 7.17 20.73 30.42
C ASP A 39 8.26 21.05 31.46
N GLY A 40 8.84 22.25 31.37
CA GLY A 40 9.85 22.81 32.28
C GLY A 40 9.83 24.33 32.16
N PRO A 41 10.08 25.08 33.25
CA PRO A 41 9.76 26.51 33.32
C PRO A 41 10.59 27.33 32.34
N ALA A 42 9.93 28.33 31.76
CA ALA A 42 10.41 29.26 30.76
C ALA A 42 11.80 29.83 31.12
N ASP A 43 12.77 29.61 30.24
CA ASP A 43 13.79 30.58 29.80
C ASP A 43 14.94 29.84 29.12
N LEU A 44 14.78 29.50 27.84
CA LEU A 44 15.87 29.24 26.89
C LEU A 44 15.32 29.49 25.47
N PRO A 45 16.11 30.08 24.55
CA PRO A 45 15.61 30.52 23.25
C PRO A 45 15.11 29.32 22.46
N ALA A 46 13.88 29.43 21.94
CA ALA A 46 13.27 28.45 21.06
C ALA A 46 14.27 28.13 19.93
N LEU A 47 14.85 26.93 19.98
CA LEU A 47 15.58 26.36 18.87
C LEU A 47 14.55 26.16 17.76
N THR A 48 14.51 27.14 16.86
CA THR A 48 13.78 27.09 15.61
C THR A 48 14.35 25.93 14.82
N VAL A 49 13.74 24.76 14.98
CA VAL A 49 13.89 23.66 14.02
C VAL A 49 13.43 24.24 12.70
N SER A 50 14.40 24.59 11.84
CA SER A 50 14.18 25.04 10.48
C SER A 50 13.49 23.90 9.72
N ALA A 51 12.17 23.82 9.83
CA ALA A 51 11.35 23.11 8.86
C ALA A 51 11.76 23.68 7.50
N ALA A 52 12.32 22.84 6.63
CA ALA A 52 12.57 23.24 5.25
C ALA A 52 11.27 23.88 4.74
N PRO A 53 11.31 25.14 4.26
CA PRO A 53 10.11 25.86 3.94
C PRO A 53 9.33 25.04 2.91
N ILE A 54 8.06 24.74 3.23
CA ILE A 54 7.11 24.25 2.25
C ILE A 54 7.17 25.28 1.11
N SER A 55 7.55 24.81 -0.09
CA SER A 55 7.95 25.66 -1.21
C SER A 55 7.04 26.88 -1.41
N ALA A 56 7.63 28.06 -1.58
CA ALA A 56 6.94 29.31 -1.87
C ALA A 56 6.38 29.39 -3.30
N ALA A 57 6.62 28.37 -4.13
CA ALA A 57 6.06 28.31 -5.48
C ALA A 57 4.55 28.01 -5.43
N PRO A 58 3.72 28.65 -6.28
CA PRO A 58 2.30 28.36 -6.34
C PRO A 58 2.08 26.90 -6.73
N VAL A 59 1.30 26.17 -5.92
CA VAL A 59 0.92 24.77 -6.13
C VAL A 59 -0.58 24.66 -6.41
N SER A 60 -0.97 23.77 -7.33
CA SER A 60 -2.39 23.48 -7.56
C SER A 60 -2.95 22.54 -6.48
N ALA A 61 -3.98 23.00 -5.76
CA ALA A 61 -4.66 22.20 -4.74
C ALA A 61 -5.20 20.88 -5.31
N ALA A 62 -5.77 20.91 -6.51
CA ALA A 62 -6.30 19.73 -7.19
C ALA A 62 -5.21 18.70 -7.53
N ASN A 63 -4.04 19.15 -8.02
CA ASN A 63 -2.92 18.26 -8.32
C ASN A 63 -2.32 17.65 -7.04
N VAL A 64 -2.15 18.45 -5.98
CA VAL A 64 -1.72 17.95 -4.65
C VAL A 64 -2.69 16.90 -4.12
N ALA A 65 -4.00 17.15 -4.22
CA ALA A 65 -5.05 16.22 -3.83
C ALA A 65 -4.98 14.88 -4.59
N ASP A 66 -4.82 14.92 -5.92
CA ASP A 66 -4.69 13.71 -6.73
C ASP A 66 -3.41 12.92 -6.40
N ILE A 67 -2.26 13.60 -6.27
CA ILE A 67 -0.99 12.95 -5.88
C ILE A 67 -1.13 12.30 -4.50
N ALA A 68 -1.69 13.01 -3.53
CA ALA A 68 -1.87 12.54 -2.16
C ALA A 68 -2.86 11.35 -2.09
N ARG A 69 -3.94 11.37 -2.87
CA ARG A 69 -4.91 10.29 -2.96
C ARG A 69 -4.30 9.04 -3.58
N LEU A 70 -3.65 9.17 -4.73
CA LEU A 70 -3.04 8.05 -5.46
C LEU A 70 -1.96 7.36 -4.63
N ASN A 71 -1.16 8.14 -3.89
CA ASN A 71 -0.15 7.62 -2.98
C ASN A 71 -0.70 7.17 -1.62
N LYS A 72 -1.99 7.41 -1.33
CA LYS A 72 -2.65 7.18 -0.03
C LYS A 72 -1.93 7.88 1.14
N VAL A 73 -1.51 9.13 0.95
CA VAL A 73 -0.75 9.91 1.95
C VAL A 73 -1.46 11.17 2.46
N ALA A 74 -2.72 11.41 2.08
CA ALA A 74 -3.43 12.65 2.41
C ALA A 74 -3.56 12.92 3.93
N VAL A 75 -3.75 11.89 4.77
CA VAL A 75 -3.84 12.12 6.23
C VAL A 75 -2.47 12.50 6.83
N PHE A 76 -1.36 12.05 6.24
CA PHE A 76 -0.02 12.51 6.64
C PHE A 76 0.15 14.00 6.36
N LEU A 77 -0.29 14.45 5.19
CA LEU A 77 -0.29 15.87 4.82
C LEU A 77 -1.14 16.69 5.79
N LEU A 78 -2.36 16.25 6.07
CA LEU A 78 -3.25 16.92 7.03
C LEU A 78 -2.59 17.07 8.40
N LYS A 79 -1.94 16.01 8.92
CA LYS A 79 -1.26 16.04 10.21
C LYS A 79 -0.01 16.91 10.20
N ALA A 80 0.76 16.91 9.12
CA ALA A 80 1.93 17.77 8.96
C ALA A 80 1.54 19.25 8.92
N LEU A 81 0.48 19.57 8.18
CA LEU A 81 0.00 20.95 7.96
C LEU A 81 -0.79 21.52 9.14
N LYS A 82 -1.21 20.70 10.12
CA LYS A 82 -1.95 21.18 11.30
C LYS A 82 -1.25 22.31 12.07
N HIS A 83 0.08 22.38 11.98
CA HIS A 83 0.90 23.39 12.65
C HIS A 83 1.49 24.43 11.70
N ALA A 84 1.14 24.38 10.41
CA ALA A 84 1.51 25.41 9.46
C ALA A 84 0.63 26.67 9.70
N PRO A 85 1.15 27.86 9.41
CA PRO A 85 0.35 29.08 9.36
C PRO A 85 -0.89 28.89 8.46
N ALA A 86 -2.05 29.40 8.86
CA ALA A 86 -3.32 29.15 8.17
C ALA A 86 -3.34 29.70 6.74
N ASP A 87 -2.58 30.75 6.48
CA ASP A 87 -2.35 31.38 5.18
C ASP A 87 -1.40 30.58 4.27
N ALA A 88 -0.65 29.61 4.81
CA ALA A 88 0.26 28.77 4.05
C ALA A 88 -0.42 27.57 3.36
N VAL A 89 -1.69 27.28 3.69
CA VAL A 89 -2.44 26.14 3.13
C VAL A 89 -3.64 26.66 2.33
N PRO A 90 -3.73 26.38 1.01
CA PRO A 90 -4.89 26.74 0.22
C PRO A 90 -6.19 26.17 0.82
N ALA A 91 -7.22 27.02 0.98
CA ALA A 91 -8.48 26.63 1.62
C ALA A 91 -9.16 25.43 0.94
N GLU A 92 -9.09 25.37 -0.40
CA GLU A 92 -9.59 24.24 -1.18
C GLU A 92 -8.91 22.92 -0.78
N LEU A 93 -7.57 22.93 -0.62
CA LEU A 93 -6.80 21.76 -0.21
C LEU A 93 -7.19 21.34 1.23
N ALA A 94 -7.32 22.29 2.15
CA ALA A 94 -7.73 22.01 3.53
C ALA A 94 -9.10 21.33 3.60
N GLY A 95 -10.10 21.86 2.87
CA GLY A 95 -11.43 21.27 2.78
C GLY A 95 -11.42 19.86 2.17
N TRP A 96 -10.62 19.64 1.13
CA TRP A 96 -10.45 18.33 0.50
C TRP A 96 -9.80 17.31 1.45
N LEU A 97 -8.74 17.70 2.17
CA LEU A 97 -8.04 16.85 3.14
C LEU A 97 -8.97 16.41 4.28
N ASP A 98 -9.81 17.31 4.77
CA ASP A 98 -10.78 17.00 5.82
C ASP A 98 -11.88 16.05 5.33
N GLY A 99 -12.36 16.23 4.10
CA GLY A 99 -13.24 15.28 3.43
C GLY A 99 -12.60 13.89 3.24
N TYR A 100 -11.32 13.85 2.87
CA TYR A 100 -10.55 12.60 2.76
C TYR A 100 -10.40 11.89 4.11
N ARG A 101 -10.11 12.64 5.18
CA ARG A 101 -10.03 12.11 6.55
C ARG A 101 -11.35 11.48 6.98
N ARG A 102 -12.49 12.15 6.79
CA ARG A 102 -13.81 11.58 7.13
C ARG A 102 -14.11 10.29 6.36
N ARG A 103 -13.81 10.25 5.05
CA ARG A 103 -13.95 9.02 4.25
C ARG A 103 -13.06 7.89 4.77
N THR A 104 -11.79 8.20 5.09
CA THR A 104 -10.84 7.23 5.65
C THR A 104 -11.34 6.67 6.98
N MET A 105 -11.88 7.52 7.86
CA MET A 105 -12.48 7.10 9.13
C MET A 105 -13.64 6.12 8.92
N SER A 106 -14.58 6.46 8.02
CA SER A 106 -15.72 5.59 7.71
C SER A 106 -15.30 4.24 7.13
N MET A 107 -14.40 4.24 6.13
CA MET A 107 -13.88 3.01 5.51
C MET A 107 -13.19 2.11 6.51
N ASN A 108 -12.29 2.68 7.33
CA ASN A 108 -11.49 1.88 8.25
C ASN A 108 -12.32 1.38 9.44
N ALA A 109 -13.31 2.16 9.92
CA ALA A 109 -14.24 1.69 10.93
C ALA A 109 -15.06 0.48 10.43
N ALA A 110 -15.52 0.53 9.18
CA ALA A 110 -16.22 -0.60 8.55
C ALA A 110 -15.30 -1.83 8.38
N CYS A 111 -14.06 -1.61 7.93
CA CYS A 111 -13.03 -2.64 7.80
C CYS A 111 -12.68 -3.32 9.15
N ILE A 112 -12.66 -2.55 10.26
CA ILE A 112 -12.49 -3.12 11.61
C ILE A 112 -13.68 -4.00 11.98
N GLY A 113 -14.92 -3.55 11.70
CA GLY A 113 -16.12 -4.36 11.93
C GLY A 113 -16.10 -5.68 11.15
N ASP A 114 -15.68 -5.66 9.88
CA ASP A 114 -15.49 -6.87 9.08
C ASP A 114 -14.40 -7.78 9.66
N SER A 115 -13.29 -7.21 10.12
CA SER A 115 -12.19 -7.95 10.73
C SER A 115 -12.64 -8.72 11.97
N ILE A 116 -13.48 -8.13 12.82
CA ILE A 116 -14.05 -8.80 14.00
C ILE A 116 -14.93 -9.99 13.58
N ALA A 117 -15.79 -9.82 12.58
CA ALA A 117 -16.64 -10.90 12.07
C ALA A 117 -15.83 -12.05 11.46
N ILE A 118 -14.77 -11.71 10.71
CA ILE A 118 -13.85 -12.67 10.11
C ILE A 118 -13.05 -13.41 11.18
N ASP A 119 -12.52 -12.70 12.18
CA ASP A 119 -11.74 -13.32 13.28
C ASP A 119 -12.57 -14.38 14.01
N ARG A 120 -13.80 -14.04 14.36
CA ARG A 120 -14.74 -14.98 14.99
C ARG A 120 -14.97 -16.22 14.14
N ALA A 121 -15.31 -16.04 12.86
CA ALA A 121 -15.63 -17.16 11.96
C ALA A 121 -14.44 -18.11 11.74
N LEU A 122 -13.23 -17.56 11.58
CA LEU A 122 -12.01 -18.36 11.40
C LEU A 122 -11.60 -19.09 12.68
N ARG A 123 -11.70 -18.43 13.85
CA ARG A 123 -11.43 -19.05 15.15
C ARG A 123 -12.42 -20.19 15.46
N GLU A 124 -13.72 -19.97 15.27
CA GLU A 124 -14.76 -21.00 15.45
C GLU A 124 -14.55 -22.20 14.51
N SER A 125 -13.99 -21.96 13.33
CA SER A 125 -13.64 -23.01 12.36
C SER A 125 -12.28 -23.67 12.62
N GLY A 126 -11.55 -23.27 13.66
CA GLY A 126 -10.22 -23.81 13.98
C GLY A 126 -9.15 -23.49 12.94
N VAL A 127 -9.31 -22.41 12.18
CA VAL A 127 -8.35 -21.96 11.17
C VAL A 127 -7.37 -20.98 11.80
N ASP A 128 -6.07 -21.30 11.70
CA ASP A 128 -5.02 -20.35 12.08
C ASP A 128 -4.79 -19.32 10.96
N PHE A 129 -4.73 -18.04 11.33
CA PHE A 129 -4.65 -16.91 10.41
C PHE A 129 -4.02 -15.67 11.04
N VAL A 130 -3.67 -14.70 10.20
CA VAL A 130 -3.22 -13.35 10.58
C VAL A 130 -3.80 -12.29 9.65
N PHE A 131 -4.11 -11.11 10.18
CA PHE A 131 -4.34 -9.91 9.38
C PHE A 131 -3.01 -9.32 8.91
N LEU A 132 -2.94 -8.94 7.63
CA LEU A 132 -1.71 -8.51 6.98
C LEU A 132 -1.54 -6.99 6.96
N LYS A 133 -2.61 -6.25 6.68
CA LYS A 133 -2.59 -4.81 6.38
C LYS A 133 -3.79 -4.11 7.01
N GLY A 134 -3.99 -2.85 6.63
CA GLY A 134 -5.20 -2.12 6.93
C GLY A 134 -5.18 -1.44 8.29
N PRO A 135 -6.35 -1.20 8.92
CA PRO A 135 -6.45 -0.40 10.13
C PRO A 135 -5.71 -0.99 11.33
N LEU A 136 -5.61 -2.32 11.42
CA LEU A 136 -4.88 -3.01 12.49
C LEU A 136 -3.37 -2.74 12.39
N GLN A 137 -2.81 -2.85 11.18
CA GLN A 137 -1.41 -2.50 10.92
C GLN A 137 -1.14 -1.02 11.19
N GLN A 138 -2.06 -0.13 10.79
CA GLN A 138 -1.90 1.31 10.97
C GLN A 138 -1.81 1.70 12.45
N HIS A 139 -2.59 1.06 13.33
CA HIS A 139 -2.47 1.30 14.77
C HIS A 139 -1.10 0.92 15.32
N LEU A 140 -0.56 -0.24 14.92
CA LEU A 140 0.80 -0.64 15.32
C LEU A 140 1.87 0.35 14.82
N LEU A 141 1.70 0.86 13.60
CA LEU A 141 2.68 1.73 12.95
C LEU A 141 2.54 3.21 13.32
N TYR A 142 1.37 3.67 13.75
CA TYR A 142 1.10 5.11 13.91
C TYR A 142 0.35 5.46 15.19
N GLY A 143 -0.09 4.47 15.98
CA GLY A 143 -1.00 4.67 17.11
C GLY A 143 -2.40 5.12 16.69
N ASP A 144 -2.74 5.02 15.40
CA ASP A 144 -3.96 5.55 14.81
C ASP A 144 -4.44 4.61 13.68
N HIS A 145 -5.70 4.19 13.75
CA HIS A 145 -6.34 3.33 12.75
C HIS A 145 -6.69 4.02 11.44
N PHE A 146 -6.62 5.37 11.38
CA PHE A 146 -7.23 6.19 10.33
C PHE A 146 -6.22 6.95 9.47
N MET A 147 -5.00 6.42 9.33
CA MET A 147 -3.92 7.05 8.57
C MET A 147 -4.04 6.87 7.05
N LYS A 148 -4.61 5.75 6.59
CA LYS A 148 -4.76 5.43 5.17
C LYS A 148 -6.08 4.69 4.93
N PRO A 149 -6.81 4.96 3.85
CA PRO A 149 -8.04 4.24 3.54
C PRO A 149 -7.74 2.76 3.28
N SER A 150 -8.55 1.89 3.88
CA SER A 150 -8.54 0.43 3.71
C SER A 150 -9.94 -0.01 3.31
N GLY A 151 -10.06 -0.58 2.10
CA GLY A 151 -11.36 -0.98 1.53
C GLY A 151 -11.64 -2.48 1.66
N ASP A 152 -10.59 -3.24 1.91
CA ASP A 152 -10.49 -4.69 1.95
C ASP A 152 -9.84 -5.14 3.26
N VAL A 153 -10.17 -6.36 3.68
CA VAL A 153 -9.50 -7.06 4.77
C VAL A 153 -8.52 -8.07 4.17
N ASP A 154 -7.22 -7.86 4.33
CA ASP A 154 -6.19 -8.81 3.90
C ASP A 154 -5.89 -9.81 5.02
N ILE A 155 -6.12 -11.11 4.77
CA ILE A 155 -5.78 -12.19 5.72
C ILE A 155 -4.84 -13.21 5.08
N LEU A 156 -3.92 -13.76 5.87
CA LEU A 156 -3.07 -14.88 5.47
C LEU A 156 -3.43 -16.12 6.29
N VAL A 157 -3.54 -17.25 5.59
CA VAL A 157 -3.69 -18.59 6.16
C VAL A 157 -2.64 -19.53 5.58
N SER A 158 -2.45 -20.69 6.21
CA SER A 158 -1.57 -21.71 5.63
C SER A 158 -2.18 -22.27 4.34
N PRO A 159 -1.36 -22.63 3.33
CA PRO A 159 -1.87 -23.24 2.09
C PRO A 159 -2.74 -24.48 2.34
N ALA A 160 -2.41 -25.27 3.37
CA ALA A 160 -3.16 -26.45 3.76
C ALA A 160 -4.57 -26.13 4.30
N ARG A 161 -4.78 -24.94 4.88
CA ARG A 161 -6.06 -24.51 5.48
C ARG A 161 -6.83 -23.54 4.60
N PHE A 162 -6.30 -23.16 3.43
CA PHE A 162 -6.92 -22.21 2.51
C PHE A 162 -8.37 -22.57 2.14
N GLY A 163 -8.63 -23.83 1.80
CA GLY A 163 -9.98 -24.29 1.48
C GLY A 163 -10.95 -24.18 2.67
N GLN A 164 -10.49 -24.55 3.88
CA GLN A 164 -11.28 -24.45 5.10
C GLN A 164 -11.58 -22.98 5.47
N ALA A 165 -10.58 -22.10 5.35
CA ALA A 165 -10.73 -20.66 5.56
C ALA A 165 -11.78 -20.06 4.60
N ARG A 166 -11.73 -20.45 3.32
CA ARG A 166 -12.72 -20.04 2.32
C ARG A 166 -14.13 -20.44 2.73
N GLU A 167 -14.36 -21.70 3.12
CA GLU A 167 -15.72 -22.13 3.52
C GLU A 167 -16.19 -21.44 4.81
N ALA A 168 -15.29 -21.14 5.76
CA ALA A 168 -15.61 -20.34 6.95
C ALA A 168 -16.07 -18.91 6.60
N LEU A 169 -15.42 -18.28 5.61
CA LEU A 169 -15.84 -16.96 5.11
C LEU A 169 -17.19 -17.03 4.38
N ARG A 170 -17.44 -18.11 3.62
CA ARG A 170 -18.74 -18.33 2.97
C ARG A 170 -19.87 -18.50 3.98
N ALA A 171 -19.60 -19.15 5.11
CA ALA A 171 -20.58 -19.32 6.19
C ALA A 171 -21.07 -17.98 6.79
N ILE A 172 -20.28 -16.89 6.68
CA ILE A 172 -20.67 -15.55 7.12
C ILE A 172 -21.03 -14.60 5.96
N GLY A 173 -21.30 -15.17 4.78
CA GLY A 173 -21.88 -14.46 3.63
C GLY A 173 -20.90 -13.92 2.59
N TYR A 174 -19.60 -14.24 2.67
CA TYR A 174 -18.66 -13.86 1.60
C TYR A 174 -18.72 -14.86 0.44
N GLU A 175 -18.76 -14.34 -0.80
CA GLU A 175 -18.71 -15.16 -2.01
C GLU A 175 -17.49 -14.83 -2.86
N VAL A 176 -16.96 -15.84 -3.55
CA VAL A 176 -15.77 -15.68 -4.40
C VAL A 176 -16.11 -14.83 -5.62
N ALA A 177 -15.43 -13.69 -5.77
CA ALA A 177 -15.60 -12.82 -6.93
C ALA A 177 -15.21 -13.52 -8.23
N GLY A 178 -15.94 -13.26 -9.32
CA GLY A 178 -15.90 -14.08 -10.54
C GLY A 178 -14.51 -14.40 -11.10
N LYS A 179 -13.63 -13.39 -11.24
CA LYS A 179 -12.26 -13.59 -11.78
C LYS A 179 -11.34 -14.35 -10.83
N SER A 180 -11.65 -14.35 -9.54
CA SER A 180 -10.83 -14.94 -8.47
C SER A 180 -11.03 -16.46 -8.31
N ARG A 181 -11.80 -17.07 -9.22
CA ARG A 181 -12.02 -18.52 -9.29
C ARG A 181 -11.01 -19.24 -10.19
N SER A 182 -10.19 -18.50 -10.96
CA SER A 182 -9.27 -19.11 -11.92
C SER A 182 -8.13 -19.86 -11.22
N VAL A 183 -7.60 -20.88 -11.89
CA VAL A 183 -6.38 -21.57 -11.44
C VAL A 183 -5.23 -20.59 -11.32
N TRP A 184 -5.15 -19.62 -12.22
CA TRP A 184 -4.10 -18.60 -12.17
C TRP A 184 -4.16 -17.79 -10.87
N TRP A 185 -5.35 -17.32 -10.50
CA TRP A 185 -5.59 -16.52 -9.30
C TRP A 185 -5.24 -17.31 -8.03
N ILE A 186 -5.75 -18.53 -7.91
CA ILE A 186 -5.56 -19.32 -6.69
C ILE A 186 -4.12 -19.87 -6.58
N ARG A 187 -3.55 -20.38 -7.68
CA ARG A 187 -2.25 -21.08 -7.65
C ARG A 187 -1.06 -20.15 -7.74
N PHE A 188 -1.09 -19.20 -8.67
CA PHE A 188 0.07 -18.38 -8.99
C PHE A 188 0.06 -17.06 -8.25
N LEU A 189 -1.09 -16.38 -8.22
CA LEU A 189 -1.24 -15.18 -7.43
C LEU A 189 -1.33 -15.52 -5.93
N GLY A 190 -1.96 -16.64 -5.58
CA GLY A 190 -1.92 -17.18 -4.22
C GLY A 190 -2.89 -16.50 -3.26
N GLU A 191 -3.93 -15.87 -3.81
CA GLU A 191 -4.97 -15.18 -3.05
C GLU A 191 -6.35 -15.52 -3.62
N GLN A 192 -7.42 -15.07 -2.98
CA GLN A 192 -8.78 -15.10 -3.50
C GLN A 192 -9.58 -13.92 -2.95
N HIS A 193 -10.09 -13.10 -3.86
CA HIS A 193 -10.99 -12.00 -3.53
C HIS A 193 -12.39 -12.54 -3.26
N MET A 194 -12.95 -12.21 -2.10
CA MET A 194 -14.32 -12.56 -1.72
C MET A 194 -15.08 -11.31 -1.30
N VAL A 195 -16.35 -11.24 -1.70
CA VAL A 195 -17.21 -10.06 -1.50
C VAL A 195 -18.46 -10.49 -0.75
N ARG A 196 -18.88 -9.68 0.21
CA ARG A 196 -20.16 -9.80 0.91
C ARG A 196 -20.96 -8.52 0.70
N GLU A 197 -22.18 -8.65 0.22
CA GLU A 197 -23.11 -7.53 0.08
C GLU A 197 -24.08 -7.53 1.26
N ASP A 198 -24.03 -6.49 2.10
CA ASP A 198 -24.93 -6.33 3.26
C ASP A 198 -26.05 -5.31 3.00
N GLY A 199 -26.25 -4.94 1.73
CA GLY A 199 -27.25 -3.97 1.28
C GLY A 199 -26.85 -2.50 1.44
N ALA A 200 -25.99 -2.16 2.40
CA ALA A 200 -25.49 -0.80 2.60
C ALA A 200 -24.10 -0.59 1.98
N ARG A 201 -23.26 -1.62 1.97
CA ARG A 201 -21.90 -1.59 1.43
C ARG A 201 -21.46 -2.98 0.96
N ALA A 202 -20.62 -3.01 -0.07
CA ALA A 202 -19.83 -4.19 -0.38
C ALA A 202 -18.65 -4.29 0.61
N SER A 203 -18.64 -5.34 1.41
CA SER A 203 -17.49 -5.75 2.20
C SER A 203 -16.60 -6.68 1.39
N THR A 204 -15.29 -6.61 1.58
CA THR A 204 -14.32 -7.31 0.75
C THR A 204 -13.21 -7.89 1.61
N VAL A 205 -12.87 -9.14 1.36
CA VAL A 205 -11.75 -9.84 1.98
C VAL A 205 -10.86 -10.45 0.90
N ASP A 206 -9.57 -10.22 1.01
CA ASP A 206 -8.55 -10.91 0.23
C ASP A 206 -7.96 -12.02 1.10
N LEU A 207 -8.32 -13.26 0.78
CA LEU A 207 -7.81 -14.46 1.45
C LEU A 207 -6.51 -14.90 0.77
N HIS A 208 -5.38 -14.80 1.48
CA HIS A 208 -4.04 -15.14 0.99
C HIS A 208 -3.54 -16.47 1.54
N HIS A 209 -2.82 -17.23 0.71
CA HIS A 209 -1.92 -18.31 1.15
C HIS A 209 -0.48 -18.15 0.61
N ARG A 210 -0.25 -17.10 -0.20
CA ARG A 210 1.07 -16.60 -0.59
C ARG A 210 1.09 -15.10 -0.44
N LEU A 211 2.27 -14.51 -0.29
CA LEU A 211 2.43 -13.06 -0.15
C LEU A 211 2.97 -12.37 -1.40
N GLN A 212 3.48 -13.14 -2.36
CA GLN A 212 4.20 -12.61 -3.52
C GLN A 212 3.56 -13.00 -4.84
N GLN A 213 3.42 -12.00 -5.73
CA GLN A 213 3.00 -12.22 -7.11
C GLN A 213 4.14 -12.82 -7.95
N PRO A 214 3.84 -13.59 -9.00
CA PRO A 214 4.85 -14.10 -9.92
C PRO A 214 5.72 -12.97 -10.50
N GLY A 215 7.03 -13.19 -10.56
CA GLY A 215 8.01 -12.20 -11.01
C GLY A 215 8.74 -11.46 -9.89
N SER A 216 8.68 -11.96 -8.67
CA SER A 216 9.41 -11.47 -7.50
C SER A 216 9.66 -12.62 -6.52
N PRO A 217 10.76 -12.57 -5.74
CA PRO A 217 11.11 -13.66 -4.83
C PRO A 217 10.03 -13.90 -3.78
N SER A 218 9.55 -15.14 -3.67
CA SER A 218 8.61 -15.51 -2.61
C SER A 218 9.33 -15.75 -1.27
N PRO A 219 8.69 -15.47 -0.11
CA PRO A 219 9.22 -15.89 1.18
C PRO A 219 9.41 -17.42 1.22
N ARG A 220 10.52 -17.88 1.83
CA ARG A 220 10.83 -19.31 1.95
C ARG A 220 9.91 -20.06 2.93
N ASP A 221 9.40 -19.38 3.95
CA ASP A 221 8.58 -19.97 5.02
C ASP A 221 7.35 -19.09 5.31
N ILE A 222 6.28 -19.34 4.55
CA ILE A 222 4.99 -18.65 4.68
C ILE A 222 4.34 -18.95 6.04
N ASP A 223 4.31 -20.22 6.47
CA ASP A 223 3.71 -20.60 7.74
C ASP A 223 4.42 -19.96 8.94
N GLY A 224 5.68 -19.55 8.77
CA GLY A 224 6.41 -18.77 9.74
C GLY A 224 5.74 -17.45 10.13
N PHE A 225 5.03 -16.80 9.20
CA PHE A 225 4.29 -15.57 9.47
C PHE A 225 3.15 -15.81 10.47
N LEU A 226 2.52 -16.99 10.39
CA LEU A 226 1.48 -17.43 11.33
C LEU A 226 2.09 -17.76 12.70
N ARG A 227 3.20 -18.52 12.71
CA ARG A 227 3.88 -18.92 13.96
C ARG A 227 4.40 -17.73 14.77
N ARG A 228 4.77 -16.63 14.12
CA ARG A 228 5.30 -15.41 14.76
C ARG A 228 4.25 -14.33 14.96
N LYS A 229 2.97 -14.65 14.80
CA LYS A 229 1.88 -13.68 14.96
C LYS A 229 1.90 -13.02 16.33
N ARG A 230 1.44 -11.79 16.36
CA ARG A 230 1.19 -11.00 17.56
C ARG A 230 -0.31 -10.72 17.65
N GLU A 231 -0.75 -10.26 18.81
CA GLU A 231 -2.13 -9.81 18.98
C GLU A 231 -2.15 -8.29 19.12
N VAL A 232 -3.19 -7.68 18.55
CA VAL A 232 -3.53 -6.28 18.78
C VAL A 232 -4.94 -6.21 19.33
N GLU A 233 -5.13 -5.48 20.42
CA GLU A 233 -6.46 -5.26 20.98
C GLU A 233 -7.17 -4.14 20.22
N VAL A 234 -8.36 -4.45 19.68
CA VAL A 234 -9.23 -3.47 19.04
C VAL A 234 -10.67 -3.80 19.40
N ALA A 235 -11.41 -2.79 19.90
CA ALA A 235 -12.79 -2.93 20.33
C ALA A 235 -13.03 -4.11 21.32
N GLY A 236 -12.05 -4.37 22.20
CA GLY A 236 -12.12 -5.45 23.19
C GLY A 236 -11.82 -6.86 22.65
N ALA A 237 -11.44 -6.99 21.36
CA ALA A 237 -11.02 -8.25 20.76
C ALA A 237 -9.51 -8.26 20.49
N ALA A 238 -8.83 -9.35 20.89
CA ALA A 238 -7.43 -9.60 20.55
C ALA A 238 -7.34 -10.25 19.16
N MET A 239 -6.95 -9.46 18.16
CA MET A 239 -6.89 -9.91 16.76
C MET A 239 -5.46 -10.28 16.34
N PRO A 240 -5.25 -11.41 15.64
CA PRO A 240 -3.93 -11.86 15.23
C PRO A 240 -3.41 -11.05 14.05
N VAL A 241 -2.21 -10.49 14.19
CA VAL A 241 -1.48 -9.70 13.18
C VAL A 241 -0.09 -10.29 12.98
N ILE A 242 0.52 -10.01 11.84
CA ILE A 242 1.92 -10.39 11.60
C ILE A 242 2.90 -9.68 12.55
N SER A 243 4.08 -10.27 12.76
CA SER A 243 5.12 -9.69 13.61
C SER A 243 5.61 -8.32 13.09
N ALA A 244 6.31 -7.55 13.93
CA ALA A 244 6.90 -6.27 13.52
C ALA A 244 7.92 -6.44 12.37
N ALA A 245 8.74 -7.50 12.42
CA ALA A 245 9.69 -7.82 11.37
C ALA A 245 8.98 -8.22 10.06
N ASP A 246 7.95 -9.07 10.16
CA ASP A 246 7.15 -9.49 9.01
C ASP A 246 6.33 -8.33 8.42
N THR A 247 5.89 -7.37 9.25
CA THR A 247 5.24 -6.12 8.80
C THR A 247 6.17 -5.30 7.91
N LEU A 248 7.44 -5.14 8.31
CA LEU A 248 8.44 -4.43 7.51
C LEU A 248 8.75 -5.15 6.19
N LEU A 249 8.84 -6.48 6.21
CA LEU A 249 8.98 -7.30 5.01
C LEU A 249 7.78 -7.16 4.08
N LEU A 250 6.56 -7.24 4.60
CA LEU A 250 5.34 -7.13 3.81
C LEU A 250 5.18 -5.75 3.15
N SER A 251 5.52 -4.67 3.86
CA SER A 251 5.53 -3.33 3.28
C SER A 251 6.58 -3.21 2.16
N SER A 252 7.73 -3.86 2.32
CA SER A 252 8.79 -3.92 1.30
C SER A 252 8.36 -4.75 0.07
N ILE A 253 7.67 -5.87 0.27
CA ILE A 253 7.00 -6.65 -0.77
C ILE A 253 6.00 -5.78 -1.54
N SER A 254 5.22 -4.95 -0.82
CA SER A 254 4.21 -4.07 -1.42
C SER A 254 4.84 -2.97 -2.29
N VAL A 255 6.00 -2.43 -1.91
CA VAL A 255 6.80 -1.53 -2.76
C VAL A 255 7.30 -2.24 -4.01
N ALA A 256 7.88 -3.44 -3.87
CA ALA A 256 8.33 -4.22 -5.03
C ALA A 256 7.17 -4.49 -6.00
N LYS A 257 6.01 -4.96 -5.49
CA LYS A 257 4.78 -5.17 -6.27
C LYS A 257 4.36 -3.91 -7.03
N ALA A 258 4.35 -2.76 -6.35
CA ALA A 258 4.00 -1.49 -6.97
C ALA A 258 4.98 -1.10 -8.10
N PHE A 259 6.28 -1.35 -7.95
CA PHE A 259 7.25 -1.12 -9.03
C PHE A 259 7.00 -2.02 -10.25
N PHE A 260 6.64 -3.28 -10.03
CA PHE A 260 6.29 -4.18 -11.14
C PHE A 260 5.03 -3.71 -11.90
N ASN A 261 4.06 -3.15 -11.18
CA ASN A 261 2.80 -2.64 -11.73
C ASN A 261 2.85 -1.18 -12.18
N ARG A 262 3.96 -0.47 -11.89
CA ARG A 262 4.14 0.98 -12.13
C ARG A 262 3.08 1.82 -11.41
N GLU A 263 2.83 1.48 -10.15
CA GLU A 263 1.85 2.11 -9.28
C GLU A 263 2.54 2.99 -8.22
N PRO A 264 1.93 4.12 -7.82
CA PRO A 264 2.46 4.98 -6.77
C PRO A 264 2.37 4.24 -5.44
N CYS A 265 3.41 4.35 -4.63
CA CYS A 265 3.58 3.51 -3.44
C CYS A 265 4.12 4.24 -2.22
N ALA A 266 4.08 5.57 -2.19
CA ALA A 266 4.62 6.33 -1.06
C ALA A 266 3.95 5.97 0.28
N GLY A 267 2.68 5.57 0.29
CA GLY A 267 2.02 5.05 1.50
C GLY A 267 2.69 3.81 2.09
N TYR A 268 3.17 2.87 1.27
CA TYR A 268 3.94 1.70 1.75
C TYR A 268 5.34 2.10 2.20
N VAL A 269 5.94 3.09 1.54
CA VAL A 269 7.23 3.66 1.94
C VAL A 269 7.14 4.36 3.30
N CYS A 270 6.03 5.03 3.60
CA CYS A 270 5.73 5.58 4.93
C CYS A 270 5.64 4.47 5.98
N ASP A 271 5.02 3.33 5.68
CA ASP A 271 4.93 2.19 6.59
C ASP A 271 6.31 1.61 6.90
N ILE A 272 7.18 1.53 5.89
CA ILE A 272 8.58 1.09 6.04
C ILE A 272 9.32 2.03 6.98
N ARG A 273 9.24 3.35 6.77
CA ARG A 273 9.88 4.33 7.66
C ARG A 273 9.35 4.24 9.08
N ALA A 274 8.04 4.16 9.26
CA ALA A 274 7.42 4.04 10.58
C ALA A 274 7.86 2.76 11.30
N SER A 275 7.95 1.64 10.59
CA SER A 275 8.39 0.36 11.15
C SER A 275 9.88 0.38 11.50
N ALA A 276 10.75 0.76 10.55
CA ALA A 276 12.20 0.76 10.73
C ALA A 276 12.67 1.80 11.77
N GLY A 277 12.02 2.97 11.86
CA GLY A 277 12.39 4.03 12.79
C GLY A 277 12.22 3.70 14.27
N ARG A 278 11.57 2.57 14.60
CA ARG A 278 11.40 2.08 15.98
C ARG A 278 12.48 1.09 16.40
N LEU A 279 13.31 0.63 15.47
CA LEU A 279 14.26 -0.44 15.71
C LEU A 279 15.60 0.13 16.20
N ASN A 280 16.06 -0.36 17.35
CA ASN A 280 17.46 -0.18 17.73
C ASN A 280 18.39 -1.02 16.83
N GLU A 281 19.70 -0.79 16.90
CA GLU A 281 20.66 -1.44 16.00
C GLU A 281 20.65 -2.98 16.10
N ALA A 282 20.49 -3.54 17.30
CA ALA A 282 20.40 -5.00 17.48
C ALA A 282 19.11 -5.57 16.85
N GLU A 283 18.00 -4.84 16.94
CA GLU A 283 16.75 -5.20 16.27
C GLU A 283 16.86 -5.09 14.75
N GLN A 284 17.56 -4.08 14.25
CA GLN A 284 17.85 -3.93 12.83
C GLN A 284 18.64 -5.12 12.29
N GLN A 285 19.68 -5.58 13.01
CA GLN A 285 20.42 -6.77 12.63
C GLN A 285 19.53 -8.02 12.63
N ARG A 286 18.71 -8.22 13.67
CA ARG A 286 17.74 -9.34 13.71
C ARG A 286 16.77 -9.34 12.53
N VAL A 287 16.30 -8.17 12.11
CA VAL A 287 15.42 -8.03 10.94
C VAL A 287 16.15 -8.38 9.65
N LEU A 288 17.43 -7.99 9.49
CA LEU A 288 18.24 -8.37 8.34
C LEU A 288 18.45 -9.89 8.28
N ASP A 289 18.78 -10.51 9.40
CA ASP A 289 18.98 -11.96 9.49
C ASP A 289 17.67 -12.71 9.19
N HIS A 290 16.56 -12.21 9.73
CA HIS A 290 15.22 -12.72 9.42
C HIS A 290 14.88 -12.62 7.94
N ALA A 291 15.13 -11.45 7.33
CA ALA A 291 14.94 -11.23 5.90
C ALA A 291 15.81 -12.19 5.07
N ALA A 292 17.07 -12.37 5.43
CA ALA A 292 17.96 -13.32 4.76
C ALA A 292 17.46 -14.77 4.87
N GLY A 293 16.99 -15.17 6.05
CA GLY A 293 16.35 -16.48 6.29
C GLY A 293 15.14 -16.70 5.39
N GLN A 294 14.31 -15.67 5.18
CA GLN A 294 13.17 -15.69 4.25
C GLN A 294 13.58 -15.56 2.77
N GLY A 295 14.84 -15.23 2.49
CA GLY A 295 15.31 -14.88 1.15
C GLY A 295 14.81 -13.50 0.68
N LEU A 296 14.42 -12.60 1.57
CA LEU A 296 13.86 -11.29 1.24
C LEU A 296 14.77 -10.14 1.63
N ALA A 297 16.06 -10.39 1.86
CA ALA A 297 17.03 -9.35 2.22
C ALA A 297 17.05 -8.20 1.21
N ASP A 298 17.20 -8.49 -0.09
CA ASP A 298 17.24 -7.44 -1.11
C ASP A 298 15.88 -6.75 -1.32
N THR A 299 14.77 -7.46 -1.09
CA THR A 299 13.43 -6.87 -1.09
C THR A 299 13.29 -5.87 0.06
N LEU A 300 13.74 -6.23 1.26
CA LEU A 300 13.78 -5.35 2.43
C LEU A 300 14.65 -4.11 2.15
N LEU A 301 15.87 -4.32 1.65
CA LEU A 301 16.79 -3.23 1.33
C LEU A 301 16.20 -2.29 0.26
N LEU A 302 15.46 -2.82 -0.73
CA LEU A 302 14.78 -1.99 -1.74
C LEU A 302 13.75 -1.06 -1.10
N GLY A 303 12.93 -1.60 -0.20
CA GLY A 303 11.94 -0.83 0.55
C GLY A 303 12.60 0.28 1.39
N LEU A 304 13.68 -0.05 2.10
CA LEU A 304 14.44 0.90 2.91
C LEU A 304 15.10 2.00 2.07
N ARG A 305 15.67 1.64 0.91
CA ARG A 305 16.25 2.62 -0.02
C ARG A 305 15.19 3.58 -0.54
N ALA A 306 14.01 3.08 -0.89
CA ALA A 306 12.88 3.92 -1.29
C ALA A 306 12.46 4.88 -0.16
N ALA A 307 12.48 4.43 1.11
CA ALA A 307 12.20 5.27 2.27
C ALA A 307 13.26 6.35 2.50
N ASP A 308 14.53 6.04 2.33
CA ASP A 308 15.62 7.01 2.46
C ASP A 308 15.57 8.07 1.36
N VAL A 309 15.30 7.66 0.12
CA VAL A 309 15.16 8.58 -1.01
C VAL A 309 13.96 9.52 -0.84
N LEU A 310 12.79 8.99 -0.44
CA LEU A 310 11.59 9.79 -0.26
C LEU A 310 11.70 10.71 0.97
N LEU A 311 12.06 10.15 2.13
CA LEU A 311 11.90 10.80 3.44
C LEU A 311 13.21 11.31 4.04
N GLY A 312 14.36 11.06 3.41
CA GLY A 312 15.68 11.37 3.93
C GLY A 312 16.33 10.16 4.59
N ALA A 313 17.65 10.01 4.40
CA ALA A 313 18.43 8.95 5.04
C ALA A 313 18.52 9.16 6.55
N THR A 314 18.61 8.07 7.30
CA THR A 314 18.63 8.09 8.78
C THR A 314 19.99 7.75 9.38
N GLY A 315 20.97 7.36 8.56
CA GLY A 315 22.29 6.95 9.04
C GLY A 315 22.27 5.68 9.90
N THR A 316 21.21 4.88 9.79
CA THR A 316 21.05 3.60 10.50
C THR A 316 21.77 2.47 9.76
N LEU A 317 22.06 1.35 10.43
CA LEU A 317 22.61 0.14 9.82
C LEU A 317 21.79 -0.28 8.58
N LEU A 318 20.45 -0.25 8.69
CA LEU A 318 19.55 -0.54 7.58
C LEU A 318 19.74 0.44 6.40
N SER A 319 19.86 1.74 6.69
CA SER A 319 20.06 2.80 5.70
C SER A 319 21.37 2.62 4.93
N GLU A 320 22.46 2.31 5.64
CA GLU A 320 23.77 2.07 5.02
C GLU A 320 23.74 0.86 4.07
N ARG A 321 23.11 -0.24 4.48
CA ARG A 321 22.98 -1.45 3.65
C ARG A 321 22.10 -1.21 2.43
N ALA A 322 21.05 -0.40 2.57
CA ALA A 322 20.08 -0.12 1.53
C ALA A 322 20.66 0.68 0.35
N THR A 323 21.77 1.40 0.53
CA THR A 323 22.42 2.16 -0.56
C THR A 323 22.88 1.29 -1.74
N ARG A 324 23.10 -0.01 -1.52
CA ARG A 324 23.69 -0.93 -2.51
C ARG A 324 22.69 -1.55 -3.47
N ILE A 325 21.43 -1.67 -3.06
CA ILE A 325 20.42 -2.36 -3.87
C ILE A 325 19.96 -1.48 -5.03
N LEU A 326 19.90 -2.04 -6.25
CA LEU A 326 19.59 -1.31 -7.49
C LEU A 326 20.45 -0.05 -7.70
N ALA A 327 21.71 -0.04 -7.27
CA ALA A 327 22.58 1.16 -7.30
C ALA A 327 22.75 1.83 -8.68
N ARG A 328 22.38 1.14 -9.76
CA ARG A 328 22.35 1.69 -11.14
C ARG A 328 21.19 2.63 -11.42
N ILE A 329 20.12 2.58 -10.62
CA ILE A 329 19.00 3.51 -10.70
C ILE A 329 19.38 4.72 -9.87
N ASP A 330 19.32 5.91 -10.45
CA ASP A 330 19.59 7.13 -9.69
C ASP A 330 18.47 7.40 -8.66
N ASN A 331 18.77 8.24 -7.67
CA ASN A 331 17.81 8.51 -6.61
C ASN A 331 16.61 9.36 -7.09
N ALA A 332 16.73 10.12 -8.18
CA ALA A 332 15.64 10.92 -8.72
C ALA A 332 14.61 10.03 -9.45
N ASP A 333 15.07 9.10 -10.27
CA ASP A 333 14.27 8.05 -10.89
C ASP A 333 13.61 7.17 -9.82
N LEU A 334 14.35 6.73 -8.79
CA LEU A 334 13.77 5.95 -7.70
C LEU A 334 12.68 6.75 -6.94
N PHE A 335 12.91 8.04 -6.70
CA PHE A 335 11.91 8.93 -6.11
C PHE A 335 10.64 9.00 -6.97
N HIS A 336 10.78 9.17 -8.28
CA HIS A 336 9.65 9.23 -9.19
C HIS A 336 8.95 7.88 -9.37
N MET A 337 9.66 6.75 -9.33
CA MET A 337 9.07 5.42 -9.30
C MET A 337 8.14 5.24 -8.08
N VAL A 338 8.49 5.84 -6.94
CA VAL A 338 7.68 5.79 -5.72
C VAL A 338 6.48 6.73 -5.78
N MET A 339 6.72 8.00 -6.11
CA MET A 339 5.75 9.09 -5.94
C MET A 339 4.92 9.39 -7.19
N ALA A 340 5.56 9.35 -8.36
CA ALA A 340 5.03 9.86 -9.62
C ALA A 340 5.33 8.92 -10.82
N PRO A 341 4.92 7.64 -10.76
CA PRO A 341 5.24 6.65 -11.79
C PRO A 341 4.57 6.93 -13.15
N TRP A 342 3.66 7.91 -13.21
CA TRP A 342 3.00 8.37 -14.43
C TRP A 342 3.87 9.27 -15.32
N LEU A 343 5.02 9.76 -14.83
CA LEU A 343 5.93 10.61 -15.60
C LEU A 343 6.47 9.87 -16.84
N ALA A 344 6.32 10.49 -18.00
CA ALA A 344 6.74 9.90 -19.28
C ALA A 344 8.27 9.83 -19.44
N SER A 345 9.02 10.69 -18.74
CA SER A 345 10.48 10.71 -18.73
C SER A 345 11.10 9.56 -17.92
N LEU A 346 10.32 8.89 -17.07
CA LEU A 346 10.82 7.92 -16.12
C LEU A 346 11.33 6.65 -16.81
N ARG A 347 12.60 6.32 -16.56
CA ARG A 347 13.24 5.12 -17.13
C ARG A 347 13.09 3.93 -16.20
N TRP A 348 12.06 3.13 -16.43
CA TRP A 348 11.85 1.92 -15.66
C TRP A 348 12.94 0.87 -15.93
N PRO A 349 13.55 0.27 -14.89
CA PRO A 349 14.46 -0.85 -15.07
C PRO A 349 13.71 -2.04 -15.69
N GLN A 350 14.44 -2.86 -16.45
CA GLN A 350 13.88 -4.09 -16.99
C GLN A 350 13.54 -5.05 -15.84
N ARG A 351 12.34 -5.66 -15.90
CA ARG A 351 11.84 -6.59 -14.87
C ARG A 351 12.83 -7.70 -14.51
N ARG A 352 13.53 -8.27 -15.49
CA ARG A 352 14.55 -9.30 -15.28
C ARG A 352 15.73 -8.81 -14.42
N HIS A 353 16.16 -7.55 -14.57
CA HIS A 353 17.25 -6.99 -13.79
C HIS A 353 16.81 -6.74 -12.35
N VAL A 354 15.59 -6.24 -12.15
CA VAL A 354 15.01 -6.07 -10.81
C VAL A 354 14.89 -7.44 -10.14
N LEU A 355 14.34 -8.44 -10.83
CA LEU A 355 14.22 -9.80 -10.29
C LEU A 355 15.58 -10.41 -9.97
N TRP A 356 16.59 -10.23 -10.83
CA TRP A 356 17.96 -10.70 -10.59
C TRP A 356 18.56 -10.14 -9.30
N GLU A 357 18.41 -8.83 -9.09
CA GLU A 357 18.90 -8.14 -7.90
C GLU A 357 18.10 -8.55 -6.65
N LEU A 358 16.77 -8.66 -6.75
CA LEU A 358 15.92 -9.11 -5.65
C LEU A 358 16.15 -10.58 -5.25
N CYS A 359 16.68 -11.40 -6.16
CA CYS A 359 17.10 -12.76 -5.85
C CYS A 359 18.50 -12.84 -5.21
N GLY A 360 19.12 -11.72 -4.84
CA GLY A 360 20.47 -11.68 -4.27
C GLY A 360 21.56 -12.05 -5.29
N ARG A 361 21.26 -11.94 -6.59
CA ARG A 361 22.15 -12.37 -7.68
C ARG A 361 22.51 -13.86 -7.62
N GLU A 362 21.62 -14.68 -7.06
CA GLU A 362 21.77 -16.13 -7.00
C GLU A 362 21.16 -16.79 -8.26
N PRO A 363 21.96 -17.45 -9.13
CA PRO A 363 21.48 -18.03 -10.39
C PRO A 363 20.33 -19.02 -10.24
N VAL A 364 20.46 -19.96 -9.31
CA VAL A 364 19.47 -21.04 -9.12
C VAL A 364 18.12 -20.46 -8.70
N ARG A 365 18.15 -19.51 -7.76
CA ARG A 365 16.94 -18.85 -7.27
C ARG A 365 16.29 -18.00 -8.34
N TYR A 366 17.08 -17.21 -9.06
CA TYR A 366 16.59 -16.42 -10.18
C TYR A 366 15.90 -17.29 -11.25
N LEU A 367 16.52 -18.40 -11.64
CA LEU A 367 15.93 -19.32 -12.62
C LEU A 367 14.63 -19.95 -12.12
N ALA A 368 14.56 -20.31 -10.85
CA ALA A 368 13.33 -20.83 -10.23
C ALA A 368 12.20 -19.80 -10.27
N GLU A 369 12.45 -18.57 -9.85
CA GLU A 369 11.44 -17.49 -9.83
C GLU A 369 11.05 -17.04 -11.24
N ALA A 370 12.00 -16.99 -12.17
CA ALA A 370 11.73 -16.68 -13.58
C ALA A 370 10.91 -17.80 -14.25
N GLY A 371 11.21 -19.07 -13.98
CA GLY A 371 10.45 -20.21 -14.45
C GLY A 371 9.03 -20.23 -13.88
N TRP A 372 8.87 -19.88 -12.60
CA TRP A 372 7.56 -19.72 -11.96
C TRP A 372 6.75 -18.59 -12.62
N ALA A 373 7.37 -17.44 -12.87
CA ALA A 373 6.74 -16.31 -13.57
C ALA A 373 6.31 -16.67 -15.01
N ALA A 374 7.18 -17.36 -15.76
CA ALA A 374 6.85 -17.84 -17.10
C ALA A 374 5.69 -18.84 -17.09
N SER A 375 5.68 -19.74 -16.11
CA SER A 375 4.59 -20.72 -15.91
C SER A 375 3.26 -20.03 -15.57
N ALA A 376 3.31 -18.98 -14.75
CA ALA A 376 2.15 -18.15 -14.43
C ALA A 376 1.59 -17.47 -15.68
N ASP A 377 2.45 -16.86 -16.49
CA ASP A 377 2.04 -16.19 -17.73
C ASP A 377 1.46 -17.18 -18.75
N LEU A 378 2.02 -18.38 -18.87
CA LEU A 378 1.47 -19.44 -19.71
C LEU A 378 0.08 -19.88 -19.23
N SER A 379 -0.07 -20.13 -17.92
CA SER A 379 -1.37 -20.46 -17.32
C SER A 379 -2.41 -19.38 -17.60
N ARG A 380 -2.03 -18.10 -17.48
CA ARG A 380 -2.93 -16.98 -17.78
C ARG A 380 -3.41 -17.02 -19.24
N ARG A 381 -2.49 -17.26 -20.19
CA ARG A 381 -2.82 -17.32 -21.62
C ARG A 381 -3.70 -18.51 -22.01
N ILE A 382 -3.58 -19.63 -21.30
CA ILE A 382 -4.36 -20.85 -21.57
C ILE A 382 -5.74 -20.77 -20.94
N PHE A 383 -5.83 -20.42 -19.65
CA PHE A 383 -7.05 -20.56 -18.86
C PHE A 383 -7.84 -19.25 -18.68
N GLU A 384 -7.24 -18.09 -18.96
CA GLU A 384 -7.90 -16.79 -18.85
C GLU A 384 -8.06 -16.07 -20.20
N ARG A 385 -8.16 -16.81 -21.32
CA ARG A 385 -8.46 -16.19 -22.62
C ARG A 385 -9.65 -15.23 -22.47
N PRO A 386 -9.56 -13.98 -22.99
CA PRO A 386 -10.75 -13.17 -23.12
C PRO A 386 -11.72 -13.93 -24.02
N ALA A 387 -12.98 -14.03 -23.62
CA ALA A 387 -14.04 -14.37 -24.56
C ALA A 387 -13.84 -13.45 -25.77
N THR A 388 -13.65 -14.03 -26.94
CA THR A 388 -13.66 -13.31 -28.21
C THR A 388 -14.94 -12.50 -28.26
N ILE A 389 -14.82 -11.18 -28.12
CA ILE A 389 -15.92 -10.26 -28.40
C ILE A 389 -16.19 -10.42 -29.90
N GLY A 390 -17.22 -11.19 -30.24
CA GLY A 390 -17.80 -11.15 -31.57
C GLY A 390 -18.26 -9.71 -31.85
N PRO A 391 -18.18 -9.23 -33.10
CA PRO A 391 -18.59 -7.87 -33.42
C PRO A 391 -20.05 -7.69 -32.98
N ALA A 392 -20.28 -6.75 -32.05
CA ALA A 392 -21.61 -6.38 -31.64
C ALA A 392 -22.38 -5.88 -32.87
N GLN A 393 -23.34 -6.68 -33.34
CA GLN A 393 -24.38 -6.18 -34.22
C GLN A 393 -25.13 -5.08 -33.46
N GLY A 394 -25.22 -3.92 -34.08
CA GLY A 394 -25.84 -2.74 -33.47
C GLY A 394 -27.31 -2.97 -33.20
N GLU A 395 -27.71 -2.82 -31.94
CA GLU A 395 -29.08 -2.45 -31.60
C GLU A 395 -29.08 -1.05 -31.01
N MET A 396 -29.57 -0.16 -31.86
CA MET A 396 -29.90 1.23 -31.64
C MET A 396 -31.08 1.29 -30.65
N ILE A 397 -30.82 1.46 -29.36
CA ILE A 397 -31.86 1.73 -28.37
C ILE A 397 -32.20 3.23 -28.43
N LYS A 398 -33.38 3.51 -29.01
CA LYS A 398 -34.09 4.78 -28.98
C LYS A 398 -34.18 5.32 -27.54
N ILE A 399 -33.62 6.50 -27.29
CA ILE A 399 -33.97 7.32 -26.14
C ILE A 399 -35.32 7.97 -26.46
N MET A 400 -36.38 7.47 -25.83
CA MET A 400 -37.71 8.07 -25.87
C MET A 400 -37.75 9.22 -24.85
N GLY A 401 -38.00 10.42 -25.35
CA GLY A 401 -38.00 11.66 -24.59
C GLY A 401 -39.10 11.73 -23.52
N GLY A 402 -38.74 12.35 -22.40
CA GLY A 402 -39.66 12.83 -21.37
C GLY A 402 -39.35 14.30 -21.09
N ALA A 403 -40.32 15.15 -21.43
CA ALA A 403 -40.24 16.60 -21.42
C ALA A 403 -40.08 17.19 -20.01
N ALA A 404 -39.34 18.30 -19.92
CA ALA A 404 -39.46 19.28 -18.84
C ALA A 404 -39.68 20.66 -19.47
N ASN A 405 -40.88 21.17 -19.27
CA ASN A 405 -41.33 22.51 -19.64
C ASN A 405 -40.51 23.58 -18.94
N HIS A 406 -40.03 24.56 -19.70
CA HIS A 406 -39.90 25.93 -19.22
C HIS A 406 -40.29 26.88 -20.36
N ALA A 407 -41.48 27.46 -20.24
CA ALA A 407 -41.90 28.62 -20.99
C ALA A 407 -41.59 29.88 -20.18
N SER A 408 -41.06 30.87 -20.90
CA SER A 408 -40.78 32.23 -20.46
C SER A 408 -42.08 33.04 -20.30
N GLU A 409 -41.96 34.11 -19.52
CA GLU A 409 -42.70 35.38 -19.56
C GLU A 409 -44.04 35.58 -18.81
N ARG A 410 -43.90 36.50 -17.83
CA ARG A 410 -44.85 37.42 -17.18
C ARG A 410 -45.56 36.97 -15.91
#